data_AF-A0A3M7DGM8-F1
#
_entry.id   AF-A0A3M7DGM8-F1
#
_cell.length_a   1.000
_cell.length_b   1.000
_cell.length_c   1.000
_cell.angle_alpha   90.00
_cell.angle_beta   90.00
_cell.angle_gamma   90.00
#
_symmetry.space_group_name_H-M   'P 1'
#
loop_
_entity.id
_entity.type
_entity.pdbx_description
1 polymer ?
#
loop_
_entity_poly.entity_id
_entity_poly.type
_entity_poly.pdbx_seq_one_letter_code
_entity_poly.pdbx_strand_id
1 'polypeptide(L)'
;MPHKVAILPYLDSITPEGRAVGACNTVFRRDGLFIGTNTDTIGVRESFLQNVASPGTCFEGRPGMVIGGGGAARSAVYALVKFLGCGKVYLVNRDAGEVRGVVEWCRAQGYGDGLVHVASKEEAEELEGPGAVVACVPNFPPVTAEEREARAVVEVMLGKKHKGAILEM
;
A
#
# COMPACT_ATOMS: atom_id res chain seq x y z
N MET A 1 0.32 4.88 -14.63
CA MET A 1 0.75 3.95 -15.69
C MET A 1 -0.43 3.10 -16.16
N PRO A 2 -0.99 3.36 -17.36
CA PRO A 2 -2.26 2.75 -17.79
C PRO A 2 -2.14 1.25 -18.16
N HIS A 3 -0.97 0.81 -18.61
CA HIS A 3 -0.79 -0.54 -19.15
C HIS A 3 -0.91 -1.67 -18.13
N LYS A 4 -0.67 -1.40 -16.84
CA LYS A 4 -0.80 -2.43 -15.78
C LYS A 4 -2.23 -2.98 -15.66
N VAL A 5 -3.24 -2.19 -16.01
CA VAL A 5 -4.66 -2.62 -16.02
C VAL A 5 -5.07 -3.05 -17.43
N ALA A 6 -4.67 -2.29 -18.45
CA ALA A 6 -5.07 -2.55 -19.83
C ALA A 6 -4.59 -3.91 -20.36
N ILE A 7 -3.51 -4.50 -19.80
CA ILE A 7 -3.00 -5.81 -20.22
C ILE A 7 -3.88 -6.98 -19.78
N LEU A 8 -4.70 -6.82 -18.73
CA LEU A 8 -5.42 -7.92 -18.07
C LEU A 8 -6.30 -8.76 -19.03
N PRO A 9 -7.06 -8.18 -19.98
CA PRO A 9 -7.89 -8.96 -20.90
C PRO A 9 -7.11 -9.82 -21.90
N TYR A 10 -5.80 -9.58 -22.04
CA TYR A 10 -4.93 -10.29 -22.99
C TYR A 10 -4.15 -11.45 -22.35
N LEU A 11 -4.36 -11.70 -21.06
CA LEU A 11 -3.70 -12.79 -20.32
C LEU A 11 -4.60 -14.02 -20.27
N ASP A 12 -4.00 -15.20 -20.41
CA ASP A 12 -4.71 -16.47 -20.23
C ASP A 12 -5.04 -16.71 -18.75
N SER A 13 -4.16 -16.25 -17.85
CA SER A 13 -4.34 -16.38 -16.41
C SER A 13 -3.60 -15.27 -15.65
N ILE A 14 -3.95 -15.09 -14.38
CA ILE A 14 -3.28 -14.16 -13.47
C ILE A 14 -3.14 -14.79 -12.09
N THR A 15 -1.99 -14.56 -11.45
CA THR A 15 -1.72 -15.04 -10.10
C THR A 15 -2.64 -14.41 -9.06
N PRO A 16 -2.83 -15.05 -7.88
CA PRO A 16 -3.71 -14.54 -6.84
C PRO A 16 -3.43 -13.09 -6.44
N GLU A 17 -2.16 -12.72 -6.26
CA GLU A 17 -1.75 -11.36 -5.92
C GLU A 17 -2.04 -10.36 -7.04
N GLY A 18 -1.82 -10.73 -8.31
CA GLY A 18 -2.17 -9.87 -9.44
C GLY A 18 -3.67 -9.64 -9.57
N ARG A 19 -4.47 -10.67 -9.27
CA ARG A 19 -5.94 -10.58 -9.25
C ARG A 19 -6.43 -9.68 -8.12
N ALA A 20 -5.91 -9.89 -6.91
CA ALA A 20 -6.27 -9.11 -5.73
C ALA A 20 -5.92 -7.62 -5.91
N VAL A 21 -4.77 -7.31 -6.48
CA VAL A 21 -4.40 -5.91 -6.80
C VAL A 21 -5.20 -5.37 -7.98
N GLY A 22 -5.64 -6.22 -8.92
CA GLY A 22 -6.30 -5.80 -10.15
C GLY A 22 -5.36 -5.10 -11.13
N ALA A 23 -4.09 -5.52 -11.16
CA ALA A 23 -3.06 -4.97 -12.02
C ALA A 23 -1.94 -5.99 -12.24
N CYS A 24 -1.37 -6.01 -13.44
CA CYS A 24 -0.25 -6.87 -13.84
C CYS A 24 0.93 -6.00 -14.28
N ASN A 25 2.11 -6.21 -13.69
CA ASN A 25 3.35 -5.53 -14.09
C ASN A 25 4.36 -6.47 -14.76
N THR A 26 4.14 -7.79 -14.66
CA THR A 26 5.06 -8.82 -15.11
C THR A 26 4.26 -9.94 -15.79
N VAL A 27 4.67 -10.32 -16.99
CA VAL A 27 4.08 -11.44 -17.73
C VAL A 27 5.14 -12.49 -17.93
N PHE A 28 4.79 -13.75 -17.69
CA PHE A 28 5.66 -14.89 -17.97
C PHE A 28 4.88 -15.97 -18.71
N ARG A 29 5.63 -16.87 -19.37
CA ARG A 29 5.04 -17.99 -20.13
C ARG A 29 5.23 -19.29 -19.37
N ARG A 30 4.14 -20.06 -19.21
CA ARG A 30 4.17 -21.40 -18.61
C ARG A 30 3.21 -22.30 -19.37
N ASP A 31 3.69 -23.46 -19.81
CA ASP A 31 2.91 -24.43 -20.60
C ASP A 31 2.22 -23.81 -21.83
N GLY A 32 2.93 -22.86 -22.47
CA GLY A 32 2.43 -22.15 -23.65
C GLY A 32 1.52 -20.95 -23.37
N LEU A 33 1.01 -20.79 -22.15
CA LEU A 33 0.08 -19.75 -21.71
C LEU A 33 0.79 -18.49 -21.19
N PHE A 34 0.20 -17.32 -21.41
CA PHE A 34 0.59 -16.04 -20.83
C PHE A 34 -0.05 -15.83 -19.45
N ILE A 35 0.79 -15.82 -18.43
CA ILE A 35 0.37 -15.63 -17.04
C ILE A 35 0.88 -14.27 -16.55
N GLY A 36 -0.04 -13.44 -16.09
CA GLY A 36 0.31 -12.18 -15.41
C GLY A 36 0.56 -12.38 -13.92
N THR A 37 1.42 -11.55 -13.37
CA THR A 37 1.63 -11.39 -11.93
C THR A 37 1.92 -9.92 -11.59
N ASN A 38 1.89 -9.60 -10.30
CA ASN A 38 2.21 -8.29 -9.76
C ASN A 38 3.40 -8.39 -8.81
N THR A 39 4.59 -8.21 -9.37
CA THR A 39 5.85 -8.24 -8.61
C THR A 39 6.08 -6.98 -7.78
N ASP A 40 5.28 -5.92 -7.93
CA ASP A 40 5.36 -4.78 -7.00
C ASP A 40 5.03 -5.25 -5.56
N THR A 41 4.04 -6.15 -5.41
CA THR A 41 3.68 -6.71 -4.09
C THR A 41 4.83 -7.48 -3.45
N ILE A 42 5.58 -8.22 -4.28
CA ILE A 42 6.75 -9.00 -3.85
C ILE A 42 7.90 -8.05 -3.54
N GLY A 43 8.15 -7.04 -4.38
CA GLY A 43 9.16 -6.03 -4.15
C GLY A 43 8.95 -5.29 -2.82
N VAL A 44 7.72 -4.88 -2.51
CA VAL A 44 7.39 -4.28 -1.21
C VAL A 44 7.73 -5.24 -0.07
N ARG A 45 7.26 -6.49 -0.14
CA ARG A 45 7.55 -7.51 0.88
C ARG A 45 9.05 -7.69 1.11
N GLU A 46 9.80 -7.95 0.04
CA GLU A 46 11.24 -8.23 0.11
C GLU A 46 12.03 -7.02 0.62
N SER A 47 11.65 -5.80 0.23
CA SER A 47 12.28 -4.58 0.74
C SER A 47 12.21 -4.50 2.26
N PHE A 48 11.09 -4.87 2.89
CA PHE A 48 11.00 -4.93 4.35
C PHE A 48 11.74 -6.13 4.94
N LEU A 49 11.49 -7.34 4.43
CA LEU A 49 12.04 -8.57 5.01
C LEU A 49 13.57 -8.64 4.94
N GLN A 50 14.19 -8.03 3.92
CA GLN A 50 15.64 -8.08 3.73
C GLN A 50 16.38 -6.94 4.43
N ASN A 51 15.72 -5.81 4.71
CA ASN A 51 16.38 -4.61 5.23
C ASN A 51 16.00 -4.26 6.69
N VAL A 52 14.99 -4.92 7.26
CA VAL A 52 14.60 -4.75 8.67
C VAL A 52 15.13 -5.92 9.50
N ALA A 53 15.98 -5.63 10.49
CA ALA A 53 16.65 -6.67 11.28
C ALA A 53 15.70 -7.56 12.11
N SER A 54 14.54 -7.04 12.52
CA SER A 54 13.54 -7.79 13.30
C SER A 54 12.13 -7.52 12.77
N PRO A 55 11.77 -8.10 11.60
CA PRO A 55 10.55 -7.75 10.89
C PRO A 55 9.28 -8.02 11.69
N GLY A 56 9.16 -9.18 12.33
CA GLY A 56 7.99 -9.57 13.14
C GLY A 56 7.70 -8.58 14.28
N THR A 57 8.72 -8.17 15.04
CA THR A 57 8.55 -7.16 16.11
C THR A 57 8.30 -5.75 15.58
N CYS A 58 8.72 -5.47 14.35
CA CYS A 58 8.62 -4.15 13.76
C CYS A 58 7.21 -3.87 13.25
N PHE A 59 6.58 -4.82 12.55
CA PHE A 59 5.34 -4.59 11.81
C PHE A 59 4.24 -5.65 11.94
N GLU A 60 4.52 -6.86 12.42
CA GLU A 60 3.48 -7.90 12.53
C GLU A 60 2.48 -7.56 13.65
N GLY A 61 1.18 -7.65 13.36
CA GLY A 61 0.11 -7.27 14.29
C GLY A 61 -0.01 -5.77 14.54
N ARG A 62 0.97 -4.96 14.13
CA ARG A 62 0.94 -3.50 14.22
C ARG A 62 0.25 -2.88 13.00
N PRO A 63 -0.16 -1.60 13.07
CA PRO A 63 -0.62 -0.90 11.88
C PRO A 63 0.49 -0.74 10.84
N GLY A 64 0.15 -0.90 9.57
CA GLY A 64 0.91 -0.38 8.45
C GLY A 64 0.37 0.97 7.99
N MET A 65 1.08 1.66 7.12
CA MET A 65 0.62 2.90 6.49
C MET A 65 0.98 2.94 5.01
N VAL A 66 0.07 3.41 4.16
CA VAL A 66 0.32 3.71 2.76
C VAL A 66 0.03 5.19 2.51
N ILE A 67 1.00 5.88 1.92
CA ILE A 67 0.88 7.29 1.52
C ILE A 67 0.59 7.31 0.02
N GLY A 68 -0.60 7.77 -0.37
CA GLY A 68 -1.08 7.82 -1.75
C GLY A 68 -2.30 6.92 -2.01
N GLY A 69 -3.12 7.28 -3.01
CA GLY A 69 -4.35 6.57 -3.40
C GLY A 69 -4.32 5.93 -4.80
N GLY A 70 -3.16 5.93 -5.46
CA GLY A 70 -3.03 5.45 -6.85
C GLY A 70 -2.88 3.93 -7.01
N GLY A 71 -2.58 3.48 -8.24
CA GLY A 71 -2.46 2.05 -8.56
C GLY A 71 -1.38 1.30 -7.75
N ALA A 72 -0.29 1.99 -7.38
CA ALA A 72 0.76 1.42 -6.53
C ALA A 72 0.29 1.21 -5.08
N ALA A 73 -0.65 2.03 -4.59
CA ALA A 73 -1.20 1.90 -3.25
C ALA A 73 -1.89 0.54 -3.06
N ARG A 74 -2.59 0.03 -4.07
CA ARG A 74 -3.21 -1.31 -4.00
C ARG A 74 -2.18 -2.43 -3.83
N SER A 75 -1.04 -2.35 -4.53
CA SER A 75 0.07 -3.29 -4.36
C SER A 75 0.68 -3.20 -2.95
N ALA A 76 0.88 -1.98 -2.45
CA ALA A 76 1.39 -1.73 -1.12
C ALA A 76 0.47 -2.29 -0.04
N VAL A 77 -0.84 -1.96 -0.09
CA VAL A 77 -1.85 -2.49 0.84
C VAL A 77 -1.84 -4.02 0.83
N TYR A 78 -1.85 -4.64 -0.35
CA TYR A 78 -1.82 -6.10 -0.44
C TYR A 78 -0.59 -6.69 0.25
N ALA A 79 0.60 -6.12 0.03
CA ALA A 79 1.82 -6.58 0.67
C ALA A 79 1.78 -6.41 2.20
N LEU A 80 1.36 -5.23 2.70
CA LEU A 80 1.27 -4.95 4.13
C LEU A 80 0.28 -5.91 4.83
N VAL A 81 -0.89 -6.15 4.24
CA VAL A 81 -1.93 -7.00 4.82
C VAL A 81 -1.60 -8.48 4.69
N LYS A 82 -1.29 -8.96 3.47
CA LYS A 82 -1.19 -10.40 3.19
C LYS A 82 0.20 -10.99 3.43
N PHE A 83 1.25 -10.18 3.33
CA PHE A 83 2.62 -10.68 3.44
C PHE A 83 3.33 -10.25 4.72
N LEU A 84 3.07 -9.03 5.21
CA LEU A 84 3.73 -8.51 6.42
C LEU A 84 2.88 -8.65 7.69
N GLY A 85 1.62 -9.06 7.56
CA GLY A 85 0.75 -9.33 8.71
C GLY A 85 0.37 -8.09 9.51
N CYS A 86 0.31 -6.92 8.87
CA CYS A 86 -0.16 -5.70 9.53
C CYS A 86 -1.65 -5.84 9.90
N GLY A 87 -1.99 -5.57 11.16
CA GLY A 87 -3.36 -5.75 11.68
C GLY A 87 -4.36 -4.71 11.15
N LYS A 88 -3.87 -3.51 10.86
CA LYS A 88 -4.60 -2.41 10.20
C LYS A 88 -3.68 -1.77 9.17
N VAL A 89 -4.24 -1.09 8.17
CA VAL A 89 -3.45 -0.24 7.27
C VAL A 89 -4.09 1.13 7.17
N TYR A 90 -3.33 2.14 7.56
CA TYR A 90 -3.70 3.54 7.42
C TYR A 90 -3.46 3.99 5.99
N LEU A 91 -4.44 4.67 5.39
CA LEU A 91 -4.32 5.29 4.08
C LEU A 91 -4.28 6.80 4.28
N VAL A 92 -3.28 7.44 3.71
CA VAL A 92 -3.10 8.90 3.78
C VAL A 92 -2.97 9.41 2.35
N ASN A 93 -3.88 10.28 1.91
CA ASN A 93 -3.81 10.88 0.58
C ASN A 93 -4.56 12.21 0.58
N ARG A 94 -4.12 13.15 -0.27
CA ARG A 94 -4.83 14.42 -0.45
C ARG A 94 -6.24 14.24 -1.03
N ASP A 95 -6.46 13.19 -1.81
CA ASP A 95 -7.73 12.90 -2.46
C ASP A 95 -8.45 11.75 -1.75
N ALA A 96 -9.50 12.10 -1.01
CA ALA A 96 -10.34 11.14 -0.28
C ALA A 96 -11.13 10.21 -1.21
N GLY A 97 -11.41 10.63 -2.45
CA GLY A 97 -12.05 9.80 -3.47
C GLY A 97 -11.14 8.66 -3.92
N GLU A 98 -9.85 8.92 -4.14
CA GLU A 98 -8.87 7.87 -4.43
C GLU A 98 -8.75 6.88 -3.26
N VAL A 99 -8.75 7.37 -2.02
CA VAL A 99 -8.71 6.49 -0.83
C VAL A 99 -9.94 5.60 -0.77
N ARG A 100 -11.14 6.15 -0.97
CA ARG A 100 -12.37 5.35 -1.04
C ARG A 100 -12.27 4.28 -2.12
N GLY A 101 -11.77 4.61 -3.30
CA GLY A 101 -11.58 3.65 -4.39
C GLY A 101 -10.64 2.50 -4.01
N VAL A 102 -9.54 2.78 -3.30
CA VAL A 102 -8.64 1.74 -2.78
C VAL A 102 -9.36 0.87 -1.74
N VAL A 103 -10.08 1.47 -0.79
CA VAL A 103 -10.80 0.74 0.27
C VAL A 103 -11.87 -0.17 -0.32
N GLU A 104 -12.74 0.37 -1.18
CA GLU A 104 -13.81 -0.38 -1.82
C GLU A 104 -13.28 -1.55 -2.64
N TRP A 105 -12.22 -1.31 -3.42
CA TRP A 105 -11.55 -2.38 -4.18
C TRP A 105 -11.03 -3.48 -3.26
N CYS A 106 -10.24 -3.12 -2.23
CA CYS A 106 -9.63 -4.12 -1.34
C CYS A 106 -10.69 -4.90 -0.53
N ARG A 107 -11.81 -4.26 -0.15
CA ARG A 107 -12.95 -4.93 0.49
C ARG A 107 -13.60 -5.93 -0.46
N ALA A 108 -13.85 -5.54 -1.71
CA ALA A 108 -14.40 -6.45 -2.73
C ALA A 108 -13.49 -7.66 -3.00
N GLN A 109 -12.18 -7.52 -2.78
CA GLN A 109 -11.20 -8.61 -2.90
C GLN A 109 -10.97 -9.39 -1.58
N GLY A 110 -11.70 -9.08 -0.50
CA GLY A 110 -11.65 -9.83 0.76
C GLY A 110 -10.42 -9.53 1.64
N TYR A 111 -9.85 -8.34 1.55
CA TYR A 111 -8.72 -7.93 2.41
C TYR A 111 -8.75 -6.45 2.85
N GLY A 112 -9.90 -5.79 2.72
CA GLY A 112 -10.05 -4.36 2.98
C GLY A 112 -10.66 -3.98 4.35
N ASP A 113 -10.96 -4.93 5.23
CA ASP A 113 -11.70 -4.65 6.48
C ASP A 113 -10.88 -3.83 7.48
N GLY A 114 -9.57 -4.01 7.50
CA GLY A 114 -8.64 -3.28 8.37
C GLY A 114 -8.13 -1.95 7.80
N LEU A 115 -8.69 -1.47 6.68
CA LEU A 115 -8.25 -0.22 6.05
C LEU A 115 -8.93 0.99 6.68
N VAL A 116 -8.13 1.98 7.05
CA VAL A 116 -8.59 3.20 7.73
C VAL A 116 -8.02 4.41 6.99
N HIS A 117 -8.90 5.28 6.50
CA HIS A 117 -8.46 6.59 6.00
C HIS A 117 -8.12 7.49 7.19
N VAL A 118 -6.93 8.07 7.18
CA VAL A 118 -6.51 9.08 8.17
C VAL A 118 -6.49 10.41 7.46
N ALA A 119 -7.57 11.17 7.62
CA ALA A 119 -7.88 12.36 6.84
C ALA A 119 -7.32 13.64 7.45
N SER A 120 -7.04 13.66 8.76
CA SER A 120 -6.52 14.83 9.45
C SER A 120 -5.44 14.53 10.47
N LYS A 121 -4.67 15.57 10.78
CA LYS A 121 -3.64 15.53 11.81
C LYS A 121 -4.19 15.07 13.17
N GLU A 122 -5.37 15.55 13.55
CA GLU A 122 -6.02 15.21 14.82
C GLU A 122 -6.35 13.72 14.90
N GLU A 123 -6.86 13.13 13.80
CA GLU A 123 -7.06 11.67 13.73
C GLU A 123 -5.74 10.93 13.90
N ALA A 124 -4.67 11.42 13.26
CA ALA A 124 -3.34 10.81 13.36
C ALA A 124 -2.78 10.86 14.79
N GLU A 125 -3.07 11.91 15.58
CA GLU A 125 -2.61 12.07 16.97
C GLU A 125 -3.17 10.97 17.88
N GLU A 126 -4.40 10.51 17.65
CA GLU A 126 -5.07 9.46 18.43
C GLU A 126 -4.69 8.03 18.01
N LEU A 127 -4.09 7.86 16.83
CA LEU A 127 -3.76 6.54 16.30
C LEU A 127 -2.41 6.00 16.79
N GLU A 128 -2.31 4.68 16.86
CA GLU A 128 -1.04 3.98 17.10
C GLU A 128 -0.08 4.19 15.93
N GLY A 129 1.22 4.36 16.20
CA GLY A 129 2.23 4.54 15.16
C GLY A 129 2.45 3.31 14.27
N PRO A 130 2.66 3.50 12.95
CA PRO A 130 2.82 2.39 12.02
C PRO A 130 4.19 1.71 12.13
N GLY A 131 4.22 0.40 11.89
CA GLY A 131 5.43 -0.41 11.84
C GLY A 131 6.06 -0.50 10.44
N ALA A 132 5.24 -0.52 9.40
CA ALA A 132 5.67 -0.53 8.00
C ALA A 132 4.93 0.56 7.22
N VAL A 133 5.69 1.46 6.58
CA VAL A 133 5.16 2.59 5.81
C VAL A 133 5.59 2.47 4.36
N VAL A 134 4.65 2.62 3.42
CA VAL A 134 4.94 2.62 1.98
C VAL A 134 4.48 3.93 1.36
N ALA A 135 5.43 4.73 0.86
CA ALA A 135 5.12 5.95 0.13
C ALA A 135 4.97 5.64 -1.37
N CYS A 136 3.79 5.97 -1.92
CA CYS A 136 3.41 5.76 -3.32
C CYS A 136 3.17 7.09 -4.05
N VAL A 137 3.54 8.21 -3.44
CA VAL A 137 3.38 9.56 -3.98
C VAL A 137 4.71 10.06 -4.54
N PRO A 138 4.71 10.82 -5.65
CA PRO A 138 5.90 11.50 -6.11
C PRO A 138 6.45 12.45 -5.05
N ASN A 139 7.77 12.60 -4.97
CA ASN A 139 8.44 13.49 -4.04
C ASN A 139 8.36 14.96 -4.49
N PHE A 140 7.15 15.53 -4.42
CA PHE A 140 6.91 16.95 -4.64
C PHE A 140 6.56 17.67 -3.33
N PRO A 141 6.99 18.93 -3.15
CA PRO A 141 6.54 19.76 -2.05
C PRO A 141 5.00 19.96 -2.09
N PRO A 142 4.31 19.94 -0.94
CA PRO A 142 2.86 20.16 -0.90
C PRO A 142 2.51 21.61 -1.24
N VAL A 143 1.53 21.81 -2.13
CA VAL A 143 1.08 23.12 -2.62
C VAL A 143 -0.36 23.41 -2.19
N THR A 144 -1.25 22.44 -2.22
CA THR A 144 -2.66 22.63 -1.81
C THR A 144 -2.84 22.48 -0.29
N ALA A 145 -4.03 22.85 0.22
CA ALA A 145 -4.35 22.66 1.63
C ALA A 145 -4.41 21.17 1.98
N GLU A 146 -5.00 20.36 1.11
CA GLU A 146 -5.14 18.92 1.26
C GLU A 146 -3.77 18.21 1.21
N GLU A 147 -2.85 18.70 0.38
CA GLU A 147 -1.47 18.19 0.35
C GLU A 147 -0.70 18.52 1.63
N ARG A 148 -0.89 19.72 2.18
CA ARG A 148 -0.31 20.11 3.47
C ARG A 148 -0.89 19.30 4.61
N GLU A 149 -2.20 19.04 4.58
CA GLU A 149 -2.87 18.20 5.58
C GLU A 149 -2.34 16.76 5.56
N ALA A 150 -2.29 16.15 4.37
CA ALA A 150 -1.72 14.82 4.19
C ALA A 150 -0.25 14.76 4.66
N ARG A 151 0.55 15.81 4.40
CA ARG A 151 1.92 15.92 4.92
C ARG A 151 1.94 15.99 6.45
N ALA A 152 1.07 16.78 7.07
CA ALA A 152 0.98 16.90 8.53
C ALA A 152 0.61 15.56 9.20
N VAL A 153 -0.32 14.80 8.61
CA VAL A 153 -0.64 13.42 9.03
C VAL A 153 0.60 12.54 9.03
N VAL A 154 1.38 12.56 7.94
CA VAL A 154 2.60 11.76 7.81
C VAL A 154 3.63 12.17 8.88
N GLU A 155 3.83 13.47 9.10
CA GLU A 155 4.75 13.97 10.12
C GLU A 155 4.37 13.51 11.53
N VAL A 156 3.08 13.58 11.88
CA VAL A 156 2.58 13.06 13.16
C VAL A 156 2.83 11.56 13.30
N MET A 157 2.53 10.79 12.26
CA MET A 157 2.71 9.33 12.26
C MET A 157 4.17 8.92 12.40
N LEU A 158 5.09 9.60 11.72
CA LEU A 158 6.54 9.35 11.82
C LEU A 158 7.13 9.84 13.16
N GLY A 159 6.47 10.82 13.78
CA GLY A 159 6.79 11.33 15.11
C GLY A 159 6.46 10.38 16.26
N LYS A 160 5.66 9.33 16.03
CA LYS A 160 5.22 8.40 17.08
C LYS A 160 6.40 7.68 17.76
N LYS A 161 6.16 7.23 19.00
CA LYS A 161 7.16 6.59 19.86
C LYS A 161 7.71 5.29 19.25
N HIS A 162 6.85 4.45 18.67
CA HIS A 162 7.29 3.27 17.93
C HIS A 162 7.97 3.70 16.64
N LYS A 163 9.17 3.14 16.38
CA LYS A 163 9.91 3.41 15.14
C LYS A 163 9.80 2.21 14.23
N GLY A 164 9.07 2.41 13.12
CA GLY A 164 8.93 1.46 12.03
C GLY A 164 9.97 1.69 10.92
N ALA A 165 9.72 1.08 9.77
CA ALA A 165 10.49 1.31 8.54
C ALA A 165 9.62 1.94 7.46
N ILE A 166 10.24 2.74 6.59
CA ILE A 166 9.60 3.35 5.43
C ILE A 166 10.25 2.85 4.14
N LEU A 167 9.42 2.49 3.17
CA LEU A 167 9.79 2.22 1.79
C LEU A 167 9.22 3.33 0.91
N GLU A 168 10.08 4.04 0.19
CA GLU A 168 9.71 4.97 -0.86
C GLU A 168 9.73 4.23 -2.20
N MET A 169 8.63 4.28 -2.96
CA MET A 169 8.47 3.61 -4.26
C MET A 169 8.37 4.59 -5.43
#